data_AF-A0A6M1YQB3-F1
#
_entry.id   AF-A0A6M1YQB3-F1
#
_cell.length_a   1.000
_cell.length_b   1.000
_cell.length_c   1.000
_cell.angle_alpha   90.00
_cell.angle_beta   90.00
_cell.angle_gamma   90.00
#
_symmetry.space_group_name_H-M   'P 1'
#
loop_
_entity.id
_entity.type
_entity.pdbx_description
1 polymer ?
#
loop_
_entity_poly.entity_id
_entity_poly.type
_entity_poly.pdbx_seq_one_letter_code
_entity_poly.pdbx_strand_id
1 'polypeptide(L)'
;MASRIVTIPNNMHQDLQNYKAIQRHLELKQINKALEIFGQMKESAHKTASRAYLFQVCLMNGEINKATILFDKMADKNKARLHLVNAYLEQNQIEEAIMIFNEMETSIDKDIAGLEIVTAYLEQKQIEKAIMISDKMEKGFYRNLAGLEIVIAYLEQKQIEKAIMISDKMEKGFYRNMAGLEIVIAYLEQNKIEKAIMIFDKMEKGVHRILAGLKIVRAYLEQNKIEKAIMISDKMEKGFYGNLAGLKIVTAYLEQKQTDKAISTCNKMQAGECKNEAQAAIDKAVSMTDS
;
A
#
# COMPACT_ATOMS: atom_id res chain seq x y z
N MET A 1 -38.72 -3.91 51.63
CA MET A 1 -38.23 -4.67 50.46
C MET A 1 -36.72 -4.52 50.40
N ALA A 2 -35.98 -5.47 50.99
CA ALA A 2 -34.53 -5.42 51.02
C ALA A 2 -33.95 -5.78 49.65
N SER A 3 -33.15 -4.85 49.12
CA SER A 3 -32.32 -5.02 47.93
C SER A 3 -31.47 -6.29 48.05
N ARG A 4 -31.63 -7.23 47.10
CA ARG A 4 -30.70 -8.34 46.90
C ARG A 4 -29.38 -7.75 46.42
N ILE A 5 -28.46 -7.51 47.34
CA ILE A 5 -27.06 -7.25 47.02
C ILE A 5 -26.55 -8.50 46.30
N VAL A 6 -26.31 -8.37 45.01
CA VAL A 6 -25.62 -9.39 44.22
C VAL A 6 -24.18 -9.43 44.74
N THR A 7 -23.91 -10.33 45.68
CA THR A 7 -22.55 -10.60 46.16
C THR A 7 -21.76 -11.22 45.02
N ILE A 8 -20.82 -10.44 44.45
CA ILE A 8 -19.87 -10.94 43.47
C ILE A 8 -18.99 -11.98 44.17
N PRO A 9 -18.89 -13.22 43.66
CA PRO A 9 -18.02 -14.26 44.22
C PRO A 9 -16.60 -13.74 44.50
N ASN A 10 -16.06 -14.00 45.69
CA ASN A 10 -14.71 -13.56 46.12
C ASN A 10 -13.60 -13.87 45.10
N ASN A 11 -13.74 -14.94 44.31
CA ASN A 11 -12.79 -15.32 43.27
C ASN A 11 -12.74 -14.32 42.09
N MET A 12 -13.86 -13.69 41.72
CA MET A 12 -13.89 -12.68 40.66
C MET A 12 -13.15 -11.39 41.08
N HIS A 13 -13.23 -11.03 42.37
CA HIS A 13 -12.54 -9.86 42.90
C HIS A 13 -11.02 -10.07 42.90
N GLN A 14 -10.55 -11.27 43.28
CA GLN A 14 -9.12 -11.61 43.27
C GLN A 14 -8.55 -11.68 41.85
N ASP A 15 -9.28 -12.26 40.90
CA ASP A 15 -8.84 -12.33 39.50
C ASP A 15 -8.68 -10.94 38.86
N LEU A 16 -9.60 -10.02 39.15
CA LEU A 16 -9.50 -8.64 38.69
C LEU A 16 -8.33 -7.91 39.34
N GLN A 17 -8.05 -8.15 40.62
CA GLN A 17 -6.87 -7.58 41.30
C GLN A 17 -5.57 -8.10 40.70
N ASN A 18 -5.46 -9.42 40.47
CA ASN A 18 -4.30 -10.04 39.84
C ASN A 18 -4.09 -9.50 38.41
N TYR A 19 -5.17 -9.34 37.64
CA TYR A 19 -5.11 -8.73 36.31
C TYR A 19 -4.53 -7.31 36.35
N LYS A 20 -5.03 -6.45 37.25
CA LYS A 20 -4.51 -5.08 37.42
C LYS A 20 -3.05 -5.06 37.90
N ALA A 21 -2.68 -5.98 38.79
CA ALA A 21 -1.31 -6.10 39.26
C ALA A 21 -0.34 -6.51 38.14
N ILE A 22 -0.74 -7.46 37.28
CA ILE A 22 0.00 -7.83 36.08
C ILE A 22 0.21 -6.61 35.19
N GLN A 23 -0.85 -5.85 34.91
CA GLN A 23 -0.73 -4.65 34.07
C GLN A 23 0.29 -3.65 34.63
N ARG A 24 0.21 -3.36 35.93
CA ARG A 24 1.15 -2.47 36.62
C ARG A 24 2.59 -2.98 36.57
N HIS A 25 2.82 -4.27 36.78
CA HIS A 25 4.18 -4.82 36.71
C HIS A 25 4.75 -4.75 35.28
N LEU A 26 3.91 -4.93 34.26
CA LEU A 26 4.34 -4.79 32.86
C LEU A 26 4.68 -3.34 32.49
N GLU A 27 3.91 -2.36 32.96
CA GLU A 27 4.25 -0.92 32.81
C GLU A 27 5.62 -0.59 33.44
N LEU A 28 5.95 -1.26 34.55
CA LEU A 28 7.25 -1.12 35.22
C LEU A 28 8.36 -2.01 34.63
N LYS A 29 8.12 -2.67 33.49
CA LYS A 29 9.03 -3.64 32.84
C LYS A 29 9.44 -4.84 33.73
N GLN A 30 8.63 -5.16 34.73
CA GLN A 30 8.85 -6.27 35.67
C GLN A 30 8.17 -7.57 35.17
N ILE A 31 8.55 -8.04 33.98
CA ILE A 31 7.88 -9.14 33.27
C ILE A 31 7.85 -10.43 34.11
N ASN A 32 8.97 -10.79 34.77
CA ASN A 32 9.03 -12.00 35.58
C ASN A 32 8.03 -12.00 36.75
N LYS A 33 7.84 -10.86 37.41
CA LYS A 33 6.83 -10.73 38.49
C LYS A 33 5.42 -10.84 37.95
N ALA A 34 5.16 -10.25 36.78
CA ALA A 34 3.87 -10.35 36.11
C ALA A 34 3.56 -11.81 35.70
N LEU A 35 4.56 -12.55 35.21
CA LEU A 35 4.45 -13.98 34.89
C LEU A 35 4.20 -14.85 36.12
N GLU A 36 4.83 -14.52 37.27
CA GLU A 36 4.59 -15.22 38.54
C GLU A 36 3.14 -15.08 39.00
N ILE A 37 2.62 -13.85 39.02
CA ILE A 37 1.21 -13.58 39.37
C ILE A 37 0.27 -14.31 38.41
N PHE A 38 0.57 -14.26 37.11
CA PHE A 38 -0.20 -14.96 36.08
C PHE A 38 -0.24 -16.47 36.29
N GLY A 39 0.87 -17.09 36.70
CA GLY A 39 0.96 -18.52 36.99
C GLY A 39 0.03 -18.96 38.12
N GLN A 40 -0.26 -18.07 39.07
CA GLN A 40 -1.14 -18.35 40.22
C GLN A 40 -2.64 -18.18 39.90
N MET A 41 -2.98 -17.51 38.79
CA MET A 41 -4.38 -17.28 38.42
C MET A 41 -5.06 -18.60 38.01
N LYS A 42 -6.35 -18.77 38.37
CA LYS A 42 -7.19 -19.82 37.80
C LYS A 42 -7.68 -19.40 36.42
N GLU A 43 -8.07 -20.37 35.57
CA GLU A 43 -8.60 -20.02 34.24
C GLU A 43 -9.87 -19.17 34.39
N SER A 44 -9.82 -17.98 33.81
CA SER A 44 -10.90 -16.99 33.82
C SER A 44 -10.73 -16.02 32.65
N ALA A 45 -11.75 -15.18 32.40
CA ALA A 45 -11.66 -14.14 31.38
C ALA A 45 -10.47 -13.20 31.62
N HIS A 46 -10.21 -12.85 32.89
CA HIS A 46 -9.06 -12.04 33.29
C HIS A 46 -7.73 -12.74 33.05
N LYS A 47 -7.60 -14.04 33.33
CA LYS A 47 -6.38 -14.78 33.00
C LYS A 47 -6.15 -14.84 31.48
N THR A 48 -7.20 -15.01 30.69
CA THR A 48 -7.12 -15.00 29.23
C THR A 48 -6.65 -13.64 28.71
N ALA A 49 -7.20 -12.55 29.24
CA ALA A 49 -6.76 -11.18 28.91
C ALA A 49 -5.31 -10.92 29.35
N SER A 50 -4.93 -11.35 30.58
CA SER A 50 -3.54 -11.27 31.06
C SER A 50 -2.57 -12.02 30.15
N ARG A 51 -2.95 -13.21 29.65
CA ARG A 51 -2.12 -14.01 28.73
C ARG A 51 -1.85 -13.25 27.44
N ALA A 52 -2.89 -12.66 26.83
CA ALA A 52 -2.76 -11.85 25.63
C ALA A 52 -1.84 -10.64 25.85
N TYR A 53 -1.99 -9.96 26.99
CA TYR A 53 -1.17 -8.79 27.30
C TYR A 53 0.29 -9.16 27.59
N LEU A 54 0.53 -10.20 28.39
CA LEU A 54 1.87 -10.73 28.66
C LEU A 54 2.56 -11.19 27.39
N PHE A 55 1.84 -11.86 26.49
CA PHE A 55 2.37 -12.31 25.22
C PHE A 55 2.89 -11.14 24.38
N GLN A 56 2.08 -10.11 24.18
CA GLN A 56 2.50 -8.93 23.43
C GLN A 56 3.69 -8.22 24.09
N VAL A 57 3.67 -8.04 25.41
CA VAL A 57 4.79 -7.39 26.13
C VAL A 57 6.07 -8.23 26.07
N CYS A 58 5.99 -9.56 26.14
CA CYS A 58 7.15 -10.43 25.95
C CYS A 58 7.74 -10.25 24.54
N LEU A 59 6.90 -10.24 23.49
CA LEU A 59 7.35 -10.02 22.11
C LEU A 59 8.03 -8.65 21.92
N MET A 60 7.41 -7.58 22.43
CA MET A 60 7.97 -6.21 22.35
C MET A 60 9.32 -6.06 23.08
N ASN A 61 9.62 -6.93 24.05
CA ASN A 61 10.90 -6.94 24.76
C ASN A 61 11.89 -7.98 24.20
N GLY A 62 11.59 -8.60 23.05
CA GLY A 62 12.42 -9.64 22.45
C GLY A 62 12.42 -10.98 23.20
N GLU A 63 11.56 -11.13 24.21
CA GLU A 63 11.46 -12.35 25.03
C GLU A 63 10.62 -13.44 24.34
N ILE A 64 10.93 -13.77 23.08
CA ILE A 64 10.13 -14.66 22.23
C ILE A 64 9.87 -16.01 22.90
N ASN A 65 10.87 -16.62 23.55
CA ASN A 65 10.69 -17.91 24.24
C ASN A 65 9.58 -17.87 25.30
N LYS A 66 9.45 -16.77 26.04
CA LYS A 66 8.38 -16.59 27.03
C LYS A 66 7.03 -16.33 26.35
N ALA A 67 7.04 -15.60 25.24
CA ALA A 67 5.84 -15.41 24.43
C ALA A 67 5.33 -16.75 23.85
N THR A 68 6.20 -17.60 23.33
CA THR A 68 5.84 -18.92 22.78
C THR A 68 5.18 -19.82 23.84
N ILE A 69 5.60 -19.77 25.09
CA ILE A 69 4.93 -20.51 26.19
C ILE A 69 3.48 -20.01 26.40
N LEU A 70 3.24 -18.71 26.22
CA LEU A 70 1.91 -18.11 26.37
C LEU A 70 1.03 -18.38 25.14
N PHE A 71 1.62 -18.62 23.97
CA PHE A 71 0.94 -18.83 22.70
C PHE A 71 0.02 -20.06 22.69
N ASP A 72 0.45 -21.19 23.25
CA ASP A 72 -0.27 -22.48 23.14
C ASP A 72 -1.73 -22.43 23.61
N LYS A 73 -2.02 -21.53 24.56
CA LYS A 73 -3.35 -21.35 25.15
C LYS A 73 -4.08 -20.08 24.66
N MET A 74 -3.64 -19.51 23.55
CA MET A 74 -4.32 -18.38 22.91
C MET A 74 -5.58 -18.85 22.18
N ALA A 75 -6.66 -18.08 22.34
CA ALA A 75 -7.93 -18.36 21.66
C ALA A 75 -7.85 -18.05 20.16
N ASP A 76 -7.19 -16.97 19.78
CA ASP A 76 -6.98 -16.56 18.40
C ASP A 76 -5.52 -16.84 17.98
N LYS A 77 -5.31 -18.02 17.39
CA LYS A 77 -3.98 -18.47 17.00
C LYS A 77 -3.41 -17.68 15.83
N ASN A 78 -4.21 -17.25 14.85
CA ASN A 78 -3.70 -16.51 13.70
C ASN A 78 -3.25 -15.11 14.10
N LYS A 79 -4.03 -14.39 14.90
CA LYS A 79 -3.61 -13.09 15.40
C LYS A 79 -2.35 -13.18 16.27
N ALA A 80 -2.26 -14.21 17.12
CA ALA A 80 -1.05 -14.43 17.91
C ALA A 80 0.16 -14.80 17.03
N ARG A 81 -0.02 -15.60 15.98
CA ARG A 81 1.04 -15.90 15.00
C ARG A 81 1.50 -14.67 14.23
N LEU A 82 0.60 -13.78 13.83
CA LEU A 82 0.98 -12.51 13.20
C LEU A 82 1.91 -11.69 14.12
N HIS A 83 1.60 -11.59 15.42
CA HIS A 83 2.49 -10.93 16.37
C HIS A 83 3.86 -11.62 16.49
N LEU A 84 3.91 -12.96 16.45
CA LEU A 84 5.19 -13.71 16.42
C LEU A 84 5.98 -13.43 15.14
N VAL A 85 5.32 -13.43 13.97
CA VAL A 85 5.94 -13.06 12.68
C VAL A 85 6.61 -11.70 12.81
N ASN A 86 5.89 -10.67 13.26
CA ASN A 86 6.43 -9.33 13.40
C ASN A 86 7.62 -9.28 14.38
N ALA A 87 7.53 -9.96 15.52
CA ALA A 87 8.61 -9.98 16.51
C ALA A 87 9.90 -10.66 15.98
N TYR A 88 9.75 -11.71 15.16
CA TYR A 88 10.88 -12.34 14.48
C TYR A 88 11.46 -11.42 13.40
N LEU A 89 10.63 -10.74 12.62
CA LEU A 89 11.08 -9.78 11.60
C LEU A 89 11.84 -8.60 12.22
N GLU A 90 11.37 -8.05 13.35
CA GLU A 90 12.07 -7.00 14.11
C GLU A 90 13.46 -7.42 14.59
N GLN A 91 13.69 -8.74 14.76
CA GLN A 91 14.99 -9.33 15.12
C GLN A 91 15.76 -9.84 13.91
N ASN A 92 15.31 -9.52 12.70
CA ASN A 92 15.89 -9.95 11.42
C ASN A 92 15.94 -11.49 11.26
N GLN A 93 15.02 -12.20 11.91
CA GLN A 93 14.85 -13.66 11.89
C GLN A 93 13.73 -14.04 10.89
N ILE A 94 13.96 -13.77 9.60
CA ILE A 94 12.93 -13.93 8.57
C ILE A 94 12.53 -15.40 8.38
N GLU A 95 13.48 -16.32 8.46
CA GLU A 95 13.24 -17.75 8.30
C GLU A 95 12.28 -18.31 9.37
N GLU A 96 12.43 -17.90 10.62
CA GLU A 96 11.52 -18.24 11.72
C GLU A 96 10.13 -17.61 11.50
N ALA A 97 10.07 -16.36 11.05
CA ALA A 97 8.81 -15.71 10.69
C ALA A 97 8.07 -16.50 9.58
N ILE A 98 8.79 -17.01 8.60
CA ILE A 98 8.22 -17.83 7.51
C ILE A 98 7.69 -19.16 8.01
N MET A 99 8.38 -19.81 8.96
CA MET A 99 7.86 -21.03 9.57
C MET A 99 6.49 -20.77 10.20
N ILE A 100 6.36 -19.71 10.99
CA ILE A 100 5.09 -19.32 11.61
C ILE A 100 4.03 -19.00 10.55
N PHE A 101 4.38 -18.21 9.52
CA PHE A 101 3.47 -17.86 8.42
C PHE A 101 2.93 -19.10 7.68
N ASN A 102 3.77 -20.11 7.42
CA ASN A 102 3.34 -21.32 6.74
C ASN A 102 2.34 -22.14 7.58
N GLU A 103 2.39 -22.04 8.90
CA GLU A 103 1.45 -22.69 9.83
C GLU A 103 0.14 -21.91 10.04
N MET A 104 0.06 -20.66 9.60
CA MET A 104 -1.18 -19.87 9.71
C MET A 104 -2.26 -20.44 8.80
N GLU A 105 -3.50 -20.44 9.30
CA GLU A 105 -4.66 -20.75 8.46
C GLU A 105 -5.01 -19.54 7.58
N THR A 106 -5.60 -19.80 6.41
CA THR A 106 -6.04 -18.74 5.49
C THR A 106 -6.93 -17.73 6.22
N SER A 107 -6.48 -16.49 6.28
CA SER A 107 -7.11 -15.41 7.03
C SER A 107 -6.47 -14.07 6.66
N ILE A 108 -7.14 -12.97 7.02
CA ILE A 108 -6.58 -11.63 6.86
C ILE A 108 -5.25 -11.47 7.61
N ASP A 109 -5.10 -12.09 8.79
CA ASP A 109 -3.87 -12.04 9.57
C ASP A 109 -2.72 -12.75 8.85
N LYS A 110 -3.00 -13.86 8.14
CA LYS A 110 -1.99 -14.56 7.32
C LYS A 110 -1.54 -13.69 6.16
N ASP A 111 -2.46 -13.01 5.49
CA ASP A 111 -2.12 -12.13 4.38
C ASP A 111 -1.32 -10.90 4.87
N ILE A 112 -1.66 -10.33 6.03
CA ILE A 112 -0.84 -9.28 6.66
C ILE A 112 0.56 -9.81 6.94
N ALA A 113 0.69 -10.98 7.59
CA ALA A 113 1.99 -11.59 7.86
C ALA A 113 2.81 -11.83 6.57
N GLY A 114 2.15 -12.26 5.49
CA GLY A 114 2.78 -12.44 4.19
C GLY A 114 3.34 -11.13 3.62
N LEU A 115 2.58 -10.03 3.75
CA LEU A 115 3.05 -8.70 3.34
C LEU A 115 4.26 -8.24 4.16
N GLU A 116 4.24 -8.38 5.48
CA GLU A 116 5.37 -7.99 6.35
C GLU A 116 6.65 -8.75 5.98
N ILE A 117 6.55 -10.05 5.70
CA ILE A 117 7.68 -10.88 5.25
C ILE A 117 8.16 -10.44 3.85
N VAL A 118 7.24 -10.10 2.93
CA VAL A 118 7.58 -9.54 1.61
C VAL A 118 8.42 -8.28 1.79
N THR A 119 7.94 -7.32 2.57
CA THR A 119 8.63 -6.05 2.84
C THR A 119 10.02 -6.30 3.43
N ALA A 120 10.14 -7.17 4.44
CA ALA A 120 11.44 -7.51 5.05
C ALA A 120 12.44 -8.10 4.05
N TYR A 121 11.99 -8.97 3.12
CA TYR A 121 12.86 -9.47 2.06
C TYR A 121 13.26 -8.39 1.05
N LEU A 122 12.36 -7.47 0.72
CA LEU A 122 12.65 -6.36 -0.18
C LEU A 122 13.68 -5.37 0.42
N GLU A 123 13.60 -5.09 1.73
CA GLU A 123 14.60 -4.29 2.45
C GLU A 123 16.00 -4.91 2.37
N GLN A 124 16.08 -6.24 2.40
CA GLN A 124 17.33 -6.99 2.19
C GLN A 124 17.68 -7.20 0.71
N LYS A 125 16.94 -6.59 -0.22
CA LYS A 125 17.08 -6.71 -1.69
C LYS A 125 16.93 -8.15 -2.22
N GLN A 126 16.26 -9.03 -1.48
CA GLN A 126 16.00 -10.43 -1.84
C GLN A 126 14.64 -10.58 -2.55
N ILE A 127 14.49 -9.93 -3.71
CA ILE A 127 13.21 -9.83 -4.44
C ILE A 127 12.62 -11.20 -4.78
N GLU A 128 13.45 -12.14 -5.22
CA GLU A 128 13.01 -13.49 -5.59
C GLU A 128 12.37 -14.24 -4.41
N LYS A 129 12.86 -14.02 -3.18
CA LYS A 129 12.23 -14.60 -1.98
C LYS A 129 10.92 -13.89 -1.62
N ALA A 130 10.86 -12.57 -1.78
CA ALA A 130 9.62 -11.82 -1.61
C ALA A 130 8.52 -12.33 -2.56
N ILE A 131 8.85 -12.62 -3.83
CA ILE A 131 7.91 -13.21 -4.80
C ILE A 131 7.38 -14.56 -4.32
N MET A 132 8.25 -15.44 -3.79
CA MET A 132 7.82 -16.75 -3.28
C MET A 132 6.80 -16.63 -2.13
N ILE A 133 6.92 -15.61 -1.29
CA ILE A 133 5.95 -15.35 -0.21
C ILE A 133 4.66 -14.76 -0.78
N SER A 134 4.75 -13.76 -1.66
CA SER A 134 3.59 -13.16 -2.34
C SER A 134 2.76 -14.20 -3.10
N ASP A 135 3.39 -15.19 -3.72
CA ASP A 135 2.71 -16.27 -4.43
C ASP A 135 1.94 -17.23 -3.51
N LYS A 136 2.27 -17.28 -2.22
CA LYS A 136 1.54 -18.05 -1.19
C LYS A 136 0.39 -17.29 -0.54
N MET A 137 0.27 -15.98 -0.77
CA MET A 137 -0.81 -15.15 -0.23
C MET A 137 -2.12 -15.39 -0.99
N GLU A 138 -3.25 -15.20 -0.31
CA GLU A 138 -4.54 -15.25 -0.99
C GLU A 138 -4.68 -14.08 -1.97
N LYS A 139 -5.44 -14.31 -3.04
CA LYS A 139 -5.77 -13.23 -3.97
C LYS A 139 -6.60 -12.16 -3.28
N GLY A 140 -6.33 -10.90 -3.59
CA GLY A 140 -7.04 -9.76 -3.02
C GLY A 140 -6.11 -8.60 -2.67
N PHE A 141 -6.55 -7.80 -1.71
CA PHE A 141 -5.94 -6.52 -1.34
C PHE A 141 -4.45 -6.64 -1.00
N TYR A 142 -4.11 -7.48 -0.01
CA TYR A 142 -2.74 -7.59 0.51
C TYR A 142 -1.77 -8.20 -0.49
N ARG A 143 -2.20 -9.21 -1.27
CA ARG A 143 -1.35 -9.77 -2.33
C ARG A 143 -1.07 -8.77 -3.44
N ASN A 144 -2.05 -7.95 -3.81
CA ASN A 144 -1.83 -6.87 -4.77
C ASN A 144 -0.93 -5.77 -4.20
N LEU A 145 -1.02 -5.46 -2.91
CA LEU A 145 -0.12 -4.53 -2.24
C LEU A 145 1.33 -5.05 -2.25
N ALA A 146 1.54 -6.32 -1.87
CA ALA A 146 2.83 -7.00 -1.99
C ALA A 146 3.37 -6.99 -3.43
N GLY A 147 2.50 -7.24 -4.42
CA GLY A 147 2.84 -7.16 -5.83
C GLY A 147 3.33 -5.78 -6.27
N LEU A 148 2.71 -4.70 -5.76
CA LEU A 148 3.15 -3.33 -6.00
C LEU A 148 4.54 -3.06 -5.40
N GLU A 149 4.80 -3.48 -4.16
CA GLU A 149 6.12 -3.31 -3.53
C GLU A 149 7.22 -4.03 -4.33
N ILE A 150 6.94 -5.26 -4.78
CA ILE A 150 7.85 -6.03 -5.64
C ILE A 150 8.09 -5.31 -6.99
N VAL A 151 7.05 -4.74 -7.60
CA VAL A 151 7.17 -3.94 -8.82
C VAL A 151 8.13 -2.78 -8.60
N ILE A 152 7.93 -1.99 -7.54
CA ILE A 152 8.76 -0.83 -7.20
C ILE A 152 10.22 -1.28 -6.99
N ALA A 153 10.45 -2.36 -6.23
CA ALA A 153 11.79 -2.88 -5.99
C ALA A 153 12.54 -3.29 -7.28
N TYR A 154 11.84 -3.89 -8.25
CA TYR A 154 12.44 -4.18 -9.55
C TYR A 154 12.74 -2.91 -10.37
N LEU A 155 11.87 -1.90 -10.30
CA LEU A 155 12.08 -0.61 -10.98
C LEU A 155 13.29 0.15 -10.41
N GLU A 156 13.48 0.15 -9.09
CA GLU A 156 14.68 0.72 -8.44
C GLU A 156 15.98 0.06 -8.92
N GLN A 157 15.92 -1.24 -9.21
CA GLN A 157 17.04 -1.98 -9.81
C GLN A 157 17.11 -1.88 -11.35
N LYS A 158 16.29 -1.01 -11.95
CA LYS A 158 16.18 -0.81 -13.41
C LYS A 158 15.76 -2.06 -14.20
N GLN A 159 15.16 -3.05 -13.54
CA GLN A 159 14.69 -4.30 -14.13
C GLN A 159 13.21 -4.19 -14.57
N ILE A 160 12.91 -3.27 -15.48
CA ILE A 160 11.52 -2.93 -15.87
C ILE A 160 10.76 -4.14 -16.42
N GLU A 161 11.41 -4.99 -17.21
CA GLU A 161 10.78 -6.18 -17.79
C GLU A 161 10.30 -7.16 -16.71
N LYS A 162 11.02 -7.29 -15.59
CA LYS A 162 10.59 -8.10 -14.44
C LYS A 162 9.44 -7.44 -13.67
N ALA A 163 9.49 -6.12 -13.47
CA ALA A 163 8.38 -5.37 -12.90
C ALA A 163 7.07 -5.58 -13.70
N ILE A 164 7.15 -5.58 -15.04
CA ILE A 164 5.98 -5.87 -15.89
C ILE A 164 5.43 -7.27 -15.66
N MET A 165 6.30 -8.29 -15.55
CA MET A 165 5.85 -9.66 -15.27
C MET A 165 5.08 -9.77 -13.96
N ILE A 166 5.49 -9.03 -12.92
CA ILE A 166 4.77 -9.00 -11.63
C ILE A 166 3.45 -8.25 -11.78
N SER A 167 3.46 -7.06 -12.38
CA SER A 167 2.23 -6.28 -12.64
C SER A 167 1.19 -7.04 -13.46
N ASP A 168 1.62 -7.84 -14.44
CA ASP A 168 0.71 -8.65 -15.26
C ASP A 168 0.05 -9.80 -14.48
N LYS A 169 0.69 -10.32 -13.43
CA LYS A 169 0.12 -11.32 -12.50
C LYS A 169 -0.85 -10.74 -11.48
N MET A 170 -0.80 -9.42 -11.21
CA MET A 170 -1.67 -8.77 -10.24
C MET A 170 -3.13 -8.77 -10.70
N GLU A 171 -4.04 -8.82 -9.74
CA GLU A 171 -5.46 -8.66 -10.02
C GLU A 171 -5.75 -7.24 -10.50
N LYS A 172 -6.66 -7.13 -11.47
CA LYS A 172 -7.11 -5.85 -12.01
C LYS A 172 -7.68 -4.95 -10.92
N GLY A 173 -7.58 -3.63 -11.09
CA GLY A 173 -8.01 -2.63 -10.12
C GLY A 173 -6.91 -1.68 -9.67
N PHE A 174 -7.10 -1.09 -8.49
CA PHE A 174 -6.35 0.08 -8.00
C PHE A 174 -4.82 -0.13 -8.00
N TYR A 175 -4.34 -1.17 -7.32
CA TYR A 175 -2.90 -1.43 -7.15
C TYR A 175 -2.20 -1.85 -8.44
N ARG A 176 -2.86 -2.64 -9.31
CA ARG A 176 -2.29 -2.98 -10.62
C ARG A 176 -2.13 -1.74 -11.49
N ASN A 177 -3.11 -0.83 -11.45
CA ASN A 177 -3.01 0.45 -12.13
C ASN A 177 -1.93 1.35 -11.51
N MET A 178 -1.74 1.33 -10.19
CA MET A 178 -0.64 2.04 -9.54
C MET A 178 0.72 1.50 -10.01
N ALA A 179 0.89 0.17 -10.04
CA ALA A 179 2.08 -0.48 -10.60
C ALA A 179 2.31 -0.11 -12.07
N GLY A 180 1.23 -0.06 -12.88
CA GLY A 180 1.30 0.39 -14.27
C GLY A 180 1.80 1.83 -14.43
N LEU A 181 1.39 2.74 -13.54
CA LEU A 181 1.88 4.12 -13.52
C LEU A 181 3.38 4.18 -13.22
N GLU A 182 3.86 3.44 -12.22
CA GLU A 182 5.30 3.38 -11.89
C GLU A 182 6.13 2.87 -13.08
N ILE A 183 5.65 1.82 -13.75
CA ILE A 183 6.31 1.28 -14.96
C ILE A 183 6.32 2.31 -16.11
N VAL A 184 5.22 3.05 -16.30
CA VAL A 184 5.14 4.14 -17.29
C VAL A 184 6.21 5.19 -16.98
N ILE A 185 6.30 5.64 -15.74
CA ILE A 185 7.29 6.63 -15.30
C ILE A 185 8.71 6.13 -15.59
N ALA A 186 9.03 4.89 -15.21
CA ALA A 186 10.36 4.30 -15.44
C ALA A 186 10.73 4.22 -16.93
N TYR A 187 9.78 3.93 -17.83
CA TYR A 187 10.05 3.98 -19.27
C TYR A 187 10.25 5.40 -19.79
N LEU A 188 9.49 6.38 -19.30
CA LEU A 188 9.64 7.78 -19.68
C LEU A 188 10.98 8.36 -19.25
N GLU A 189 11.49 8.00 -18.06
CA GLU A 189 12.83 8.39 -17.59
C GLU A 189 13.95 7.87 -18.49
N GLN A 190 13.72 6.74 -19.17
CA GLN A 190 14.64 6.19 -20.18
C GLN A 190 14.33 6.67 -21.60
N ASN A 191 13.45 7.66 -21.75
CA ASN A 191 12.97 8.18 -23.03
C ASN A 191 12.36 7.09 -23.96
N LYS A 192 11.79 6.02 -23.39
CA LYS A 192 11.15 4.91 -24.11
C LYS A 192 9.63 5.11 -24.16
N ILE A 193 9.18 6.23 -24.75
CA ILE A 193 7.77 6.65 -24.72
C ILE A 193 6.85 5.59 -25.34
N GLU A 194 7.24 4.98 -26.45
CA GLU A 194 6.44 3.96 -27.13
C GLU A 194 6.18 2.74 -26.23
N LYS A 195 7.16 2.33 -25.40
CA LYS A 195 6.95 1.27 -24.40
C LYS A 195 6.05 1.71 -23.25
N ALA A 196 6.18 2.97 -22.81
CA ALA A 196 5.28 3.53 -21.81
C ALA A 196 3.81 3.50 -22.30
N ILE A 197 3.57 3.80 -23.58
CA ILE A 197 2.23 3.73 -24.19
C ILE A 197 1.67 2.30 -24.17
N MET A 198 2.50 1.29 -24.43
CA MET A 198 2.05 -0.11 -24.36
C MET A 198 1.55 -0.48 -22.96
N ILE A 199 2.15 0.07 -21.91
CA ILE A 199 1.68 -0.14 -20.53
C ILE A 199 0.40 0.65 -20.29
N PHE A 200 0.37 1.93 -20.65
CA PHE A 200 -0.82 2.79 -20.56
C PHE A 200 -2.06 2.19 -21.24
N ASP A 201 -1.89 1.60 -22.43
CA ASP A 201 -2.98 0.97 -23.18
C ASP A 201 -3.55 -0.29 -22.49
N LYS A 202 -2.78 -0.94 -21.60
CA LYS A 202 -3.24 -2.08 -20.78
C LYS A 202 -3.92 -1.67 -19.47
N MET A 203 -3.76 -0.42 -19.03
CA MET A 203 -4.31 0.05 -17.75
C MET A 203 -5.83 0.17 -17.82
N GLU A 204 -6.51 -0.08 -16.70
CA GLU A 204 -7.95 0.14 -16.58
C GLU A 204 -8.27 1.62 -16.36
N LYS A 205 -9.52 2.01 -16.60
CA LYS A 205 -9.95 3.39 -16.34
C LYS A 205 -9.80 3.73 -14.87
N GLY A 206 -9.20 4.88 -14.58
CA GLY A 206 -9.02 5.35 -13.21
C GLY A 206 -7.90 6.38 -13.07
N VAL A 207 -7.71 6.89 -11.85
CA VAL A 207 -6.79 8.00 -11.57
C VAL A 207 -5.36 7.72 -12.03
N HIS A 208 -4.80 6.54 -11.79
CA HIS A 208 -3.43 6.23 -12.18
C HIS A 208 -3.23 6.15 -13.70
N ARG A 209 -4.24 5.68 -14.46
CA ARG A 209 -4.19 5.68 -15.93
C ARG A 209 -4.19 7.10 -16.48
N ILE A 210 -5.03 7.97 -15.91
CA ILE A 210 -5.06 9.39 -16.27
C ILE A 210 -3.69 10.03 -16.00
N LEU A 211 -3.10 9.78 -14.82
CA LEU A 211 -1.76 10.30 -14.48
C LEU A 211 -0.69 9.79 -15.44
N ALA A 212 -0.74 8.51 -15.82
CA ALA A 212 0.17 7.93 -16.82
C ALA A 212 0.02 8.63 -18.18
N GLY A 213 -1.22 8.84 -18.64
CA GLY A 213 -1.51 9.58 -19.87
C GLY A 213 -0.96 11.01 -19.82
N LEU A 214 -1.14 11.74 -18.73
CA LEU A 214 -0.60 13.10 -18.55
C LEU A 214 0.95 13.13 -18.61
N LYS A 215 1.61 12.14 -18.02
CA LYS A 215 3.08 12.02 -18.09
C LYS A 215 3.55 11.77 -19.53
N ILE A 216 2.87 10.90 -20.26
CA ILE A 216 3.18 10.61 -21.67
C ILE A 216 2.92 11.85 -22.56
N VAL A 217 1.79 12.54 -22.38
CA VAL A 217 1.47 13.80 -23.07
C VAL A 217 2.61 14.81 -22.87
N ARG A 218 3.01 15.02 -21.61
CA ARG A 218 4.11 15.92 -21.28
C ARG A 218 5.42 15.52 -21.98
N ALA A 219 5.78 14.25 -21.96
CA ALA A 219 7.00 13.76 -22.59
C ALA A 219 7.03 14.00 -24.11
N TYR A 220 5.88 13.90 -24.80
CA TYR A 220 5.78 14.26 -26.20
C TYR A 220 5.86 15.77 -26.46
N LEU A 221 5.22 16.59 -25.61
CA LEU A 221 5.30 18.05 -25.72
C LEU A 221 6.73 18.56 -25.52
N GLU A 222 7.48 18.02 -24.56
CA GLU A 222 8.90 18.34 -24.33
C GLU A 222 9.79 18.00 -25.55
N GLN A 223 9.35 17.09 -26.42
CA GLN A 223 10.02 16.75 -27.68
C GLN A 223 9.42 17.45 -28.90
N ASN A 224 8.52 18.42 -28.69
CA ASN A 224 7.79 19.12 -29.73
C ASN A 224 6.99 18.18 -30.67
N LYS A 225 6.44 17.07 -30.13
CA LYS A 225 5.63 16.10 -30.87
C LYS A 225 4.15 16.26 -30.51
N ILE A 226 3.58 17.43 -30.79
CA ILE A 226 2.22 17.78 -30.32
C ILE A 226 1.16 16.82 -30.86
N GLU A 227 1.24 16.42 -32.13
CA GLU A 227 0.27 15.49 -32.72
C GLU A 227 0.24 14.14 -31.98
N LYS A 228 1.40 13.68 -31.50
CA LYS A 228 1.47 12.47 -30.66
C LYS A 228 0.90 12.69 -29.27
N ALA A 229 1.11 13.86 -28.68
CA ALA A 229 0.49 14.23 -27.40
C ALA A 229 -1.05 14.24 -27.52
N ILE A 230 -1.60 14.74 -28.61
CA ILE A 230 -3.06 14.73 -28.89
C ILE A 230 -3.58 13.29 -28.95
N MET A 231 -2.91 12.39 -29.66
CA MET A 231 -3.35 10.98 -29.74
C MET A 231 -3.48 10.32 -28.37
N ILE A 232 -2.59 10.66 -27.43
CA ILE A 232 -2.68 10.14 -26.06
C ILE A 232 -3.79 10.84 -25.29
N SER A 233 -3.91 12.16 -25.39
CA SER A 233 -5.01 12.93 -24.79
C SER A 233 -6.39 12.41 -25.23
N ASP A 234 -6.55 12.03 -26.49
CA ASP A 234 -7.81 11.49 -27.03
C ASP A 234 -8.16 10.10 -26.46
N LYS A 235 -7.16 9.32 -26.05
CA LYS A 235 -7.33 8.01 -25.38
C LYS A 235 -7.62 8.11 -23.87
N MET A 236 -7.45 9.30 -23.28
CA MET A 236 -7.64 9.51 -21.84
C MET A 236 -9.13 9.66 -21.49
N GLU A 237 -9.47 9.31 -20.25
CA GLU A 237 -10.80 9.55 -19.71
C GLU A 237 -11.10 11.05 -19.68
N LYS A 238 -12.30 11.41 -20.16
CA LYS A 238 -12.78 12.79 -20.13
C LYS A 238 -13.14 13.20 -18.69
N GLY A 239 -13.01 14.48 -18.38
CA GLY A 239 -13.21 15.05 -17.05
C GLY A 239 -12.12 16.08 -16.74
N PHE A 240 -12.04 16.54 -15.49
CA PHE A 240 -11.08 17.58 -15.07
C PHE A 240 -9.64 17.24 -15.47
N TYR A 241 -9.14 16.07 -15.08
CA TYR A 241 -7.77 15.67 -15.38
C TYR A 241 -7.54 15.30 -16.86
N GLY A 242 -8.57 14.84 -17.58
CA GLY A 242 -8.49 14.67 -19.04
C GLY A 242 -8.33 16.02 -19.75
N ASN A 243 -9.05 17.04 -19.30
CA ASN A 243 -8.93 18.41 -19.80
C ASN A 243 -7.56 19.05 -19.47
N LEU A 244 -6.86 18.60 -18.42
CA LEU A 244 -5.51 19.09 -18.12
C LEU A 244 -4.50 18.74 -19.23
N ALA A 245 -4.67 17.60 -19.91
CA ALA A 245 -3.87 17.26 -21.10
C ALA A 245 -4.16 18.26 -22.23
N GLY A 246 -5.44 18.55 -22.47
CA GLY A 246 -5.89 19.54 -23.46
C GLY A 246 -5.31 20.93 -23.21
N LEU A 247 -5.35 21.42 -21.96
CA LEU A 247 -4.75 22.70 -21.58
C LEU A 247 -3.25 22.75 -21.91
N LYS A 248 -2.49 21.71 -21.53
CA LYS A 248 -1.05 21.62 -21.84
C LYS A 248 -0.76 21.65 -23.34
N ILE A 249 -1.60 21.00 -24.14
CA ILE A 249 -1.49 21.01 -25.61
C ILE A 249 -1.81 22.40 -26.17
N VAL A 250 -2.83 23.08 -25.66
CA VAL A 250 -3.16 24.47 -26.03
C VAL A 250 -1.98 25.39 -25.77
N THR A 251 -1.39 25.35 -24.57
CA THR A 251 -0.22 26.16 -24.22
C THR A 251 0.95 25.88 -25.17
N ALA A 252 1.24 24.62 -25.49
CA ALA A 252 2.32 24.25 -26.40
C ALA A 252 2.09 24.79 -27.84
N TYR A 253 0.85 24.82 -28.33
CA TYR A 253 0.54 25.45 -29.61
C TYR A 253 0.72 26.98 -29.58
N LEU A 254 0.33 27.63 -28.48
CA LEU A 254 0.50 29.07 -28.32
C LEU A 254 1.98 29.47 -28.28
N GLU A 255 2.84 28.70 -27.60
CA GLU A 255 4.30 28.89 -27.58
C GLU A 255 4.90 28.83 -29.00
N GLN A 256 4.27 28.08 -29.91
CA GLN A 256 4.68 27.96 -31.31
C GLN A 256 3.94 28.92 -32.25
N LYS A 257 3.16 29.86 -31.71
CA LYS A 257 2.33 30.81 -32.46
C LYS A 257 1.32 30.12 -33.39
N GLN A 258 0.91 28.90 -33.07
CA GLN A 258 -0.10 28.14 -33.81
C GLN A 258 -1.50 28.35 -33.20
N THR A 259 -1.95 29.61 -33.16
CA THR A 259 -3.18 30.02 -32.46
C THR A 259 -4.42 29.30 -32.96
N ASP A 260 -4.55 29.06 -34.27
CA ASP A 260 -5.70 28.34 -34.84
C ASP A 260 -5.82 26.90 -34.31
N LYS A 261 -4.68 26.22 -34.16
CA LYS A 261 -4.65 24.86 -33.59
C LYS A 261 -4.93 24.87 -32.08
N ALA A 262 -4.47 25.91 -31.37
CA ALA A 262 -4.79 26.13 -29.97
C ALA A 262 -6.31 26.31 -29.78
N ILE A 263 -6.95 27.16 -30.58
CA ILE A 263 -8.41 27.37 -30.59
C ILE A 263 -9.15 26.05 -30.89
N SER A 264 -8.76 25.35 -31.96
CA SER A 264 -9.35 24.07 -32.33
C SER A 264 -9.26 23.03 -31.20
N THR A 265 -8.13 22.99 -30.48
CA THR A 265 -7.95 22.08 -29.34
C THR A 265 -8.82 22.49 -28.15
N CYS A 266 -8.83 23.78 -27.80
CA CYS A 266 -9.66 24.32 -26.72
C CYS A 266 -11.16 24.03 -26.95
N ASN A 267 -11.63 24.16 -28.19
CA ASN A 267 -13.03 23.89 -28.55
C ASN A 267 -13.46 22.44 -28.27
N LYS A 268 -12.54 21.47 -28.39
CA LYS A 268 -12.80 20.05 -28.12
C LYS A 268 -12.82 19.71 -26.61
N MET A 269 -12.30 20.60 -25.75
CA MET A 269 -12.30 20.39 -24.31
C MET A 269 -13.71 20.51 -23.74
N GLN A 270 -14.00 19.74 -22.67
CA GLN A 270 -15.25 19.88 -21.92
C GLN A 270 -15.26 21.18 -21.12
N ALA A 271 -16.44 21.75 -20.89
CA ALA A 271 -16.58 22.93 -20.03
C ALA A 271 -16.01 22.65 -18.62
N GLY A 272 -15.30 23.63 -18.08
CA GLY A 272 -14.63 23.54 -16.78
C GLY A 272 -13.42 24.45 -16.69
N GLU A 273 -12.77 24.46 -15.55
CA GLU A 273 -11.66 25.36 -15.22
C GLU A 273 -10.52 25.30 -16.25
N CYS A 274 -10.04 24.11 -16.60
CA CYS A 274 -8.96 23.97 -17.58
C CYS A 274 -9.33 24.54 -18.98
N LYS A 275 -10.61 24.49 -19.37
CA LYS A 275 -11.06 25.07 -20.65
C LYS A 275 -11.11 26.60 -20.56
N ASN A 276 -11.60 27.13 -19.45
CA ASN A 276 -11.62 28.58 -19.21
C ASN A 276 -10.20 29.16 -19.20
N GLU A 277 -9.26 28.45 -18.57
CA GLU A 277 -7.85 28.82 -18.56
C GLU A 277 -7.23 28.75 -19.96
N ALA A 278 -7.53 27.70 -20.72
CA ALA A 278 -7.10 27.57 -22.12
C ALA A 278 -7.62 28.73 -22.98
N GLN A 279 -8.89 29.11 -22.81
CA GLN A 279 -9.49 30.23 -23.53
C GLN A 279 -8.83 31.57 -23.15
N ALA A 280 -8.62 31.83 -21.86
CA ALA A 280 -7.95 33.05 -21.40
C ALA A 280 -6.52 33.17 -21.95
N ALA A 281 -5.79 32.05 -22.04
CA ALA A 281 -4.45 32.01 -22.64
C ALA A 281 -4.49 32.34 -24.14
N ILE A 282 -5.48 31.83 -24.86
CA ILE A 282 -5.71 32.15 -26.29
C ILE A 282 -6.02 33.64 -26.46
N ASP A 283 -6.97 34.18 -25.69
CA ASP A 283 -7.40 35.58 -25.81
C ASP A 283 -6.22 36.53 -25.58
N LYS A 284 -5.37 36.23 -24.58
CA LYS A 284 -4.13 36.96 -24.34
C LYS A 284 -3.18 36.88 -25.55
N ALA A 285 -2.97 35.69 -26.11
CA ALA A 285 -2.07 35.53 -27.26
C ALA A 285 -2.55 36.32 -28.50
N VAL A 286 -3.85 36.32 -28.78
CA VAL A 286 -4.46 37.09 -29.90
C VAL A 286 -4.26 38.59 -29.68
N SER A 287 -4.49 39.09 -28.46
CA SER A 287 -4.32 40.52 -28.15
C SER A 287 -2.88 41.03 -28.34
N MET A 288 -1.87 40.16 -28.22
CA MET A 288 -0.46 40.51 -28.41
C MET A 288 0.00 40.42 -29.88
N THR A 289 -0.77 39.76 -30.75
CA THR A 289 -0.49 39.71 -32.19
C THR A 289 -1.13 40.86 -32.95
N ASP A 290 -2.17 41.47 -32.39
CA ASP A 290 -2.90 42.62 -32.97
C ASP A 290 -2.32 44.00 -32.55
N SER A 291 -1.29 44.00 -31.69
CA SER A 291 -0.59 45.19 -31.15
C SER A 291 0.83 45.32 -31.70
#